data_AF-A0A151IBY8-F1
#
_entry.id   AF-A0A151IBY8-F1
#
_cell.length_a   1.000
_cell.length_b   1.000
_cell.length_c   1.000
_cell.angle_alpha   90.00
_cell.angle_beta   90.00
_cell.angle_gamma   90.00
#
_symmetry.space_group_name_H-M   'P 1'
#
loop_
_entity.id
_entity.type
_entity.pdbx_description
1 polymer ?
#
loop_
_entity_poly.entity_id
_entity_poly.type
_entity_poly.pdbx_seq_one_letter_code
_entity_poly.pdbx_strand_id
1 'polypeptide(L)'
;MECLERVNHPGSWVKEKYQEVQQLLEREITSDPNKLYEKKSKAVEILMEILEALTHCKETFCTVAAAITYLNIGILRADMEDTGFATECYKKCIDLLEDSKLTPEGILPAISANNQLKDVRLDPIHMVTIMGIEEIEGNLCAKSILEKLHTLTLYYLAQVCRGLDDKYSFLLYCHRTLSKQWSQNKITQDLDYVDWAVNAAAISQHFIDQDKFPQARHHLAAASYILEKYSEILKTKGARETSEAIAAQYENYDHGSAHIARCWAKYGIALLGTSKERLMKKAEQDDQDLKPAKVASEVYKYSHTETMEDPRFVDLEPELESITNEITDMYLLDFNDARPVFLNVRKWLDKAKEYYTFDCHASHYAWIVQDLSQAYKFLAFFEDDEDRQARMHKRRIDILEEVIEGLCSRAYRIVCREIWIELAETYSEILDLKMDRLQASNEKPTAHVIAKIERLARNSIKHYQSYLNSLEMSKSQNGVESFSDDLLYSALYTYFHVGRLYNKILTPDVQQKIENMQNSVDAYSFVVNYYDKHPERQKKLEKYEFIKLSKEFVALLPLTIDRLKQQQINQ
;
A
#
# COMPACT_ATOMS: atom_id res chain seq x y z
N MET A 1 -11.41 20.37 59.15
CA MET A 1 -10.27 20.74 60.02
C MET A 1 -9.47 19.53 60.52
N GLU A 2 -9.96 18.28 60.40
CA GLU A 2 -9.22 17.06 60.77
C GLU A 2 -8.21 16.54 59.71
N CYS A 3 -8.24 17.02 58.46
CA CYS A 3 -7.27 16.61 57.43
C CYS A 3 -5.90 17.30 57.53
N LEU A 4 -5.80 18.42 58.25
CA LEU A 4 -4.61 19.28 58.23
C LEU A 4 -3.51 18.86 59.24
N GLU A 5 -3.79 17.97 60.20
CA GLU A 5 -2.80 17.54 61.20
C GLU A 5 -2.00 16.26 60.81
N ARG A 6 -2.31 15.62 59.68
CA ARG A 6 -1.59 14.40 59.22
C ARG A 6 -0.43 14.66 58.26
N VAL A 7 -0.12 15.92 57.95
CA VAL A 7 0.82 16.32 56.89
C VAL A 7 2.14 16.85 57.46
N ASN A 8 2.71 16.19 58.48
CA ASN A 8 4.09 16.48 58.89
C ASN A 8 5.11 15.86 57.91
N HIS A 9 4.70 14.86 57.12
CA HIS A 9 5.48 14.24 56.04
C HIS A 9 4.59 13.89 54.84
N PRO A 10 4.15 14.88 54.03
CA PRO A 10 3.26 14.67 52.88
C PRO A 10 3.75 13.56 51.94
N GLY A 11 5.06 13.47 51.70
CA GLY A 11 5.64 12.45 50.81
C GLY A 11 5.44 11.00 51.27
N SER A 12 5.51 10.70 52.57
CA SER A 12 5.37 9.32 53.08
C SER A 12 3.91 8.85 53.01
N TRP A 13 2.97 9.72 53.38
CA TRP A 13 1.55 9.40 53.33
C TRP A 13 1.05 9.24 51.90
N VAL A 14 1.48 10.12 50.99
CA VAL A 14 1.18 9.99 49.55
C VAL A 14 1.74 8.69 48.99
N LYS A 15 2.97 8.30 49.36
CA LYS A 15 3.57 7.02 48.95
C LYS A 15 2.71 5.83 49.37
N GLU A 16 2.32 5.75 50.64
CA GLU A 16 1.49 4.65 51.17
C GLU A 16 0.15 4.56 50.43
N LYS A 17 -0.50 5.70 50.20
CA LYS A 17 -1.79 5.74 49.49
C LYS A 17 -1.67 5.34 48.02
N TYR A 18 -0.58 5.70 47.35
CA TYR A 18 -0.31 5.22 45.99
C TYR A 18 -0.01 3.71 45.94
N GLN A 19 0.62 3.14 46.97
CA GLN A 19 0.80 1.70 47.07
C GLN A 19 -0.55 0.97 47.25
N GLU A 20 -1.49 1.55 48.02
CA GLU A 20 -2.86 1.03 48.14
C GLU A 20 -3.58 1.03 46.77
N VAL A 21 -3.48 2.14 46.01
CA VAL A 21 -4.01 2.23 44.64
C VAL A 21 -3.39 1.18 43.73
N GLN A 22 -2.08 0.97 43.80
CA GLN A 22 -1.40 -0.04 42.98
C GLN A 22 -1.90 -1.46 43.29
N GLN A 23 -2.04 -1.83 44.56
CA GLN A 23 -2.58 -3.13 44.97
C GLN A 23 -4.03 -3.34 44.49
N LEU A 24 -4.85 -2.28 44.48
CA LEU A 24 -6.21 -2.36 43.97
C LEU A 24 -6.27 -2.61 42.45
N LEU A 25 -5.26 -2.12 41.72
CA LEU A 25 -5.20 -2.18 40.25
C LEU A 25 -4.40 -3.39 39.72
N GLU A 26 -3.73 -4.16 40.58
CA GLU A 26 -3.09 -5.42 40.21
C GLU A 26 -4.13 -6.39 39.62
N ARG A 27 -3.91 -6.79 38.36
CA ARG A 27 -4.86 -7.62 37.61
C ARG A 27 -4.77 -9.09 38.04
N GLU A 28 -5.87 -9.63 38.56
CA GLU A 28 -6.10 -11.06 38.60
C GLU A 28 -6.59 -11.53 37.21
N ILE A 29 -6.03 -12.63 36.71
CA ILE A 29 -6.22 -13.15 35.32
C ILE A 29 -7.70 -13.48 35.00
N THR A 30 -8.59 -13.49 36.00
CA THR A 30 -10.01 -13.89 35.88
C THR A 30 -10.98 -12.93 36.59
N SER A 31 -10.70 -11.62 36.62
CA SER A 31 -11.58 -10.66 37.32
C SER A 31 -12.86 -10.31 36.53
N ASP A 32 -14.00 -10.39 37.21
CA ASP A 32 -15.33 -9.97 36.74
C ASP A 32 -15.32 -8.45 36.38
N PRO A 33 -15.84 -8.04 35.20
CA PRO A 33 -15.91 -6.64 34.78
C PRO A 33 -16.51 -5.69 35.83
N ASN A 34 -17.52 -6.13 36.58
CA ASN A 34 -18.14 -5.31 37.61
C ASN A 34 -17.21 -5.09 38.81
N LYS A 35 -16.48 -6.13 39.22
CA LYS A 35 -15.46 -6.03 40.27
C LYS A 35 -14.29 -5.15 39.85
N LEU A 36 -13.92 -5.20 38.57
CA LEU A 36 -12.88 -4.32 38.03
C LEU A 36 -13.32 -2.85 38.06
N TYR A 37 -14.58 -2.58 37.71
CA TYR A 37 -15.14 -1.23 37.81
C TYR A 37 -15.15 -0.72 39.26
N GLU A 38 -15.57 -1.55 40.23
CA GLU A 38 -15.54 -1.21 41.66
C GLU A 38 -14.13 -0.92 42.16
N LYS A 39 -13.15 -1.76 41.79
CA LYS A 39 -11.73 -1.56 42.12
C LYS A 39 -11.20 -0.22 41.55
N LYS A 40 -11.53 0.10 40.29
CA LYS A 40 -11.17 1.37 39.65
C LYS A 40 -11.84 2.57 40.34
N SER A 41 -13.12 2.45 40.71
CA SER A 41 -13.84 3.51 41.42
C SER A 41 -13.18 3.82 42.78
N LYS A 42 -12.86 2.78 43.56
CA LYS A 42 -12.16 2.92 44.84
C LYS A 42 -10.76 3.51 44.69
N ALA A 43 -10.03 3.12 43.65
CA ALA A 43 -8.73 3.71 43.33
C ALA A 43 -8.86 5.21 43.02
N VAL A 44 -9.89 5.62 42.26
CA VAL A 44 -10.17 7.03 41.98
C VAL A 44 -10.51 7.82 43.25
N GLU A 45 -11.28 7.24 44.18
CA GLU A 45 -11.59 7.88 45.47
C GLU A 45 -10.30 8.18 46.26
N ILE A 46 -9.42 7.19 46.38
CA ILE A 46 -8.12 7.36 47.07
C ILE A 46 -7.26 8.43 46.38
N LEU A 47 -7.23 8.45 45.04
CA LEU A 47 -6.49 9.47 44.31
C LEU A 47 -7.09 10.88 44.49
N MET A 48 -8.41 11.01 44.62
CA MET A 48 -9.06 12.30 44.92
C MET A 48 -8.70 12.80 46.33
N GLU A 49 -8.65 11.90 47.33
CA GLU A 49 -8.18 12.24 48.68
C GLU A 49 -6.74 12.76 48.67
N ILE A 50 -5.86 12.08 47.91
CA ILE A 50 -4.47 12.52 47.74
C ILE A 50 -4.42 13.90 47.08
N LEU A 51 -5.20 14.10 46.02
CA LEU A 51 -5.23 15.36 45.28
C LEU A 51 -5.67 16.53 46.17
N GLU A 52 -6.71 16.34 46.98
CA GLU A 52 -7.19 17.34 47.94
C GLU A 52 -6.07 17.73 48.92
N ALA A 53 -5.38 16.75 49.49
CA ALA A 53 -4.25 16.99 50.40
C ALA A 53 -3.08 17.74 49.73
N LEU A 54 -2.76 17.41 48.48
CA LEU A 54 -1.66 18.01 47.73
C LEU A 54 -1.95 19.45 47.28
N THR A 55 -3.19 19.79 46.93
CA THR A 55 -3.56 21.14 46.47
C THR A 55 -3.39 22.23 47.54
N HIS A 56 -3.30 21.84 48.82
CA HIS A 56 -3.05 22.76 49.94
C HIS A 56 -1.55 23.00 50.21
N CYS A 57 -0.66 22.31 49.51
CA CYS A 57 0.78 22.38 49.68
C CYS A 57 1.44 23.16 48.52
N LYS A 58 2.22 24.21 48.84
CA LYS A 58 2.89 25.07 47.83
C LYS A 58 4.29 24.61 47.43
N GLU A 59 4.72 23.43 47.84
CA GLU A 59 6.03 22.89 47.48
C GLU A 59 6.02 22.38 46.04
N THR A 60 7.13 22.56 45.32
CA THR A 60 7.29 22.06 43.94
C THR A 60 7.05 20.54 43.84
N PHE A 61 7.44 19.79 44.87
CA PHE A 61 7.13 18.36 44.99
C PHE A 61 5.62 18.09 44.98
N CYS A 62 4.85 18.88 45.73
CA CYS A 62 3.39 18.77 45.80
C CYS A 62 2.71 19.11 44.47
N THR A 63 3.25 20.06 43.71
CA THR A 63 2.75 20.40 42.36
C THR A 63 2.94 19.26 41.36
N VAL A 64 4.13 18.66 41.30
CA VAL A 64 4.40 17.52 40.40
C VAL A 64 3.60 16.29 40.82
N ALA A 65 3.53 16.03 42.12
CA ALA A 65 2.68 14.98 42.69
C ALA A 65 1.21 15.15 42.28
N ALA A 66 0.65 16.35 42.44
CA ALA A 66 -0.73 16.65 42.06
C ALA A 66 -0.96 16.44 40.57
N ALA A 67 0.00 16.81 39.71
CA ALA A 67 -0.08 16.57 38.28
C ALA A 67 -0.14 15.07 37.94
N ILE A 68 0.74 14.26 38.56
CA ILE A 68 0.71 12.79 38.40
C ILE A 68 -0.63 12.21 38.90
N THR A 69 -1.19 12.75 39.99
CA THR A 69 -2.50 12.35 40.51
C THR A 69 -3.62 12.68 39.53
N TYR A 70 -3.64 13.88 38.96
CA TYR A 70 -4.58 14.23 37.89
C TYR A 70 -4.46 13.29 36.70
N LEU A 71 -3.24 12.98 36.24
CA LEU A 71 -3.03 12.06 35.13
C LEU A 71 -3.62 10.67 35.43
N ASN A 72 -3.30 10.07 36.57
CA ASN A 72 -3.78 8.73 36.91
C ASN A 72 -5.31 8.68 37.11
N ILE A 73 -5.90 9.73 37.67
CA ILE A 73 -7.37 9.87 37.73
C ILE A 73 -7.95 9.89 36.31
N GLY A 74 -7.36 10.70 35.42
CA GLY A 74 -7.82 10.81 34.04
C GLY A 74 -7.77 9.46 33.31
N ILE A 75 -6.67 8.72 33.48
CA ILE A 75 -6.49 7.38 32.89
C ILE A 75 -7.60 6.43 33.34
N LEU A 76 -7.83 6.33 34.65
CA LEU A 76 -8.87 5.45 35.20
C LEU A 76 -10.27 5.87 34.75
N ARG A 77 -10.54 7.17 34.66
CA ARG A 77 -11.82 7.71 34.22
C ARG A 77 -12.08 7.46 32.73
N ALA A 78 -11.08 7.63 31.87
CA ALA A 78 -11.16 7.27 30.45
C ALA A 78 -11.45 5.77 30.27
N ASP A 79 -10.80 4.93 31.08
CA ASP A 79 -11.03 3.49 31.15
C ASP A 79 -12.43 3.10 31.62
N MET A 80 -13.09 3.98 32.36
CA MET A 80 -14.48 3.89 32.80
C MET A 80 -15.45 4.62 31.86
N GLU A 81 -14.99 4.95 30.64
CA GLU A 81 -15.74 5.64 29.58
C GLU A 81 -16.15 7.10 29.88
N ASP A 82 -15.58 7.72 30.92
CA ASP A 82 -15.75 9.15 31.23
C ASP A 82 -14.63 9.99 30.60
N THR A 83 -14.69 10.10 29.28
CA THR A 83 -13.66 10.78 28.46
C THR A 83 -13.66 12.30 28.65
N GLY A 84 -14.80 12.89 29.00
CA GLY A 84 -14.94 14.33 29.25
C GLY A 84 -14.14 14.76 30.47
N PHE A 85 -14.36 14.07 31.60
CA PHE A 85 -13.60 14.34 32.83
C PHE A 85 -12.13 13.98 32.68
N ALA A 86 -11.82 12.86 32.01
CA ALA A 86 -10.44 12.46 31.74
C ALA A 86 -9.65 13.55 30.99
N THR A 87 -10.26 14.15 29.97
CA THR A 87 -9.65 15.24 29.19
C THR A 87 -9.34 16.47 30.06
N GLU A 88 -10.22 16.82 31.00
CA GLU A 88 -9.99 17.92 31.93
C GLU A 88 -8.81 17.61 32.87
N CYS A 89 -8.74 16.38 33.39
CA CYS A 89 -7.63 15.92 34.20
C CYS A 89 -6.28 15.98 33.46
N TYR A 90 -6.24 15.56 32.18
CA TYR A 90 -5.01 15.64 31.38
C TYR A 90 -4.56 17.08 31.15
N LYS A 91 -5.49 18.01 30.87
CA LYS A 91 -5.16 19.44 30.75
C LYS A 91 -4.61 20.01 32.06
N LYS A 92 -5.24 19.71 33.19
CA LYS A 92 -4.75 20.14 34.51
C LYS A 92 -3.37 19.58 34.83
N CYS A 93 -3.08 18.33 34.47
CA CYS A 93 -1.74 17.76 34.59
C CYS A 93 -0.70 18.58 33.80
N ILE A 94 -1.00 18.90 32.54
CA ILE A 94 -0.10 19.68 31.68
C ILE A 94 0.12 21.08 32.25
N ASP A 95 -0.96 21.76 32.65
CA ASP A 95 -0.89 23.12 33.19
C ASP A 95 -0.03 23.19 34.46
N LEU A 96 -0.16 22.20 35.36
CA LEU A 96 0.64 22.12 36.59
C LEU A 96 2.11 21.81 36.33
N LEU A 97 2.43 21.17 35.20
CA LEU A 97 3.80 20.79 34.83
C LEU A 97 4.48 21.82 33.92
N GLU A 98 3.86 22.94 33.59
CA GLU A 98 4.41 23.86 32.58
C GLU A 98 5.85 24.32 32.91
N ASP A 99 6.12 24.60 34.18
CA ASP A 99 7.44 25.01 34.67
C ASP A 99 8.40 23.83 34.95
N SER A 100 7.88 22.59 35.04
CA SER A 100 8.64 21.39 35.43
C SER A 100 8.68 20.27 34.38
N LYS A 101 8.08 20.48 33.20
CA LYS A 101 7.96 19.48 32.12
C LYS A 101 9.29 18.95 31.55
N LEU A 102 10.40 19.62 31.84
CA LEU A 102 11.76 19.20 31.45
C LEU A 102 12.60 18.69 32.63
N THR A 103 12.04 18.61 33.84
CA THR A 103 12.72 17.99 34.99
C THR A 103 12.54 16.47 34.97
N PRO A 104 13.42 15.69 35.64
CA PRO A 104 13.29 14.24 35.73
C PRO A 104 11.91 13.77 36.23
N GLU A 105 11.31 14.50 37.17
CA GLU A 105 10.03 14.19 37.80
C GLU A 105 8.84 14.62 36.93
N GLY A 106 8.98 15.67 36.11
CA GLY A 106 7.88 16.24 35.33
C GLY A 106 7.81 15.74 33.88
N ILE A 107 8.90 15.26 33.28
CA ILE A 107 8.94 14.89 31.86
C ILE A 107 8.02 13.70 31.51
N LEU A 108 8.04 12.65 32.32
CA LEU A 108 7.22 11.45 32.12
C LEU A 108 5.70 11.71 32.22
N PRO A 109 5.19 12.39 33.26
CA PRO A 109 3.76 12.68 33.34
C PRO A 109 3.33 13.70 32.27
N ALA A 110 4.19 14.66 31.91
CA ALA A 110 3.89 15.61 30.83
C ALA A 110 3.72 14.91 29.48
N ILE A 111 4.66 14.03 29.09
CA ILE A 111 4.56 13.28 27.83
C ILE A 111 3.34 12.35 27.84
N SER A 112 3.11 11.65 28.96
CA SER A 112 1.97 10.74 29.11
C SER A 112 0.63 11.47 28.99
N ALA A 113 0.46 12.63 29.65
CA ALA A 113 -0.77 13.43 29.54
C ALA A 113 -1.01 13.92 28.10
N ASN A 114 0.04 14.35 27.41
CA ASN A 114 -0.05 14.76 26.00
C ASN A 114 -0.41 13.60 25.07
N ASN A 115 0.12 12.40 25.32
CA ASN A 115 -0.25 11.21 24.55
C ASN A 115 -1.71 10.81 24.84
N GLN A 116 -2.17 10.83 26.10
CA GLN A 116 -3.54 10.52 26.50
C GLN A 116 -4.60 11.43 25.87
N LEU A 117 -4.29 12.72 25.65
CA LEU A 117 -5.17 13.65 24.92
C LEU A 117 -5.42 13.24 23.46
N LYS A 118 -4.61 12.34 22.89
CA LYS A 118 -4.80 11.76 21.56
C LYS A 118 -5.53 10.40 21.61
N ASP A 119 -6.27 10.15 22.69
CA ASP A 119 -7.07 8.93 22.93
C ASP A 119 -6.22 7.65 23.04
N VAL A 120 -5.05 7.77 23.68
CA VAL A 120 -4.08 6.67 23.88
C VAL A 120 -4.24 6.09 25.28
N ARG A 121 -4.80 4.89 25.40
CA ARG A 121 -4.92 4.21 26.71
C ARG A 121 -3.58 3.68 27.20
N LEU A 122 -2.84 4.49 27.94
CA LEU A 122 -1.70 4.06 28.76
C LEU A 122 -2.18 3.59 30.14
N ASP A 123 -1.43 2.69 30.75
CA ASP A 123 -1.62 2.33 32.16
C ASP A 123 -1.27 3.50 33.09
N PRO A 124 -1.89 3.59 34.29
CA PRO A 124 -1.53 4.57 35.30
C PRO A 124 -0.04 4.53 35.62
N ILE A 125 0.59 5.71 35.78
CA ILE A 125 2.02 5.75 36.04
C ILE A 125 2.32 5.48 37.51
N HIS A 126 3.35 4.67 37.78
CA HIS A 126 3.89 4.45 39.11
C HIS A 126 4.59 5.72 39.62
N MET A 127 3.85 6.50 40.42
CA MET A 127 4.35 7.72 41.04
C MET A 127 5.64 7.49 41.87
N VAL A 128 5.73 6.34 42.53
CA VAL A 128 6.88 5.95 43.36
C VAL A 128 8.17 5.85 42.52
N THR A 129 8.07 5.38 41.28
CA THR A 129 9.19 5.28 40.33
C THR A 129 9.62 6.64 39.79
N ILE A 130 8.67 7.54 39.51
CA ILE A 130 8.94 8.87 38.94
C ILE A 130 9.55 9.81 39.97
N MET A 131 9.07 9.76 41.21
CA MET A 131 9.53 10.64 42.28
C MET A 131 10.83 10.15 42.95
N GLY A 132 11.49 9.11 42.40
CA GLY A 132 12.77 8.59 42.90
C GLY A 132 12.68 7.93 44.28
N ILE A 133 11.49 7.42 44.64
CA ILE A 133 11.23 6.91 45.99
C ILE A 133 11.69 5.43 46.13
N GLU A 134 11.77 4.69 45.02
CA GLU A 134 12.35 3.34 44.92
C GLU A 134 13.01 3.15 43.54
N GLU A 135 14.23 2.58 43.50
CA GLU A 135 14.87 2.15 42.24
C GLU A 135 14.23 0.83 41.80
N ILE A 136 13.45 0.87 40.72
CA ILE A 136 12.89 -0.33 40.09
C ILE A 136 13.74 -0.68 38.87
N GLU A 137 14.32 -1.87 38.86
CA GLU A 137 15.01 -2.41 37.69
C GLU A 137 14.03 -3.06 36.69
N GLY A 138 14.40 -3.11 35.42
CA GLY A 138 13.61 -3.77 34.36
C GLY A 138 12.58 -2.86 33.68
N ASN A 139 11.48 -3.45 33.20
CA ASN A 139 10.50 -2.80 32.29
C ASN A 139 9.71 -1.63 32.88
N LEU A 140 9.73 -1.48 34.21
CA LEU A 140 9.02 -0.45 34.95
C LEU A 140 9.93 0.72 35.36
N CYS A 141 11.21 0.70 35.00
CA CYS A 141 12.12 1.79 35.30
C CYS A 141 11.80 3.04 34.47
N ALA A 142 12.09 4.22 35.01
CA ALA A 142 11.80 5.51 34.36
C ALA A 142 12.37 5.61 32.94
N LYS A 143 13.58 5.07 32.71
CA LYS A 143 14.21 5.03 31.38
C LYS A 143 13.40 4.18 30.39
N SER A 144 12.96 2.98 30.78
CA SER A 144 12.15 2.10 29.92
C SER A 144 10.78 2.73 29.58
N ILE A 145 10.16 3.38 30.57
CA ILE A 145 8.89 4.11 30.36
C ILE A 145 9.09 5.29 29.40
N LEU A 146 10.14 6.09 29.59
CA LEU A 146 10.45 7.22 28.70
C LEU A 146 10.68 6.74 27.27
N GLU A 147 11.41 5.65 27.12
CA GLU A 147 11.70 5.01 25.84
C GLU A 147 10.41 4.54 25.13
N LYS A 148 9.49 3.89 25.83
CA LYS A 148 8.17 3.49 25.30
C LYS A 148 7.31 4.68 24.92
N LEU A 149 7.22 5.69 25.78
CA LEU A 149 6.45 6.91 25.54
C LEU A 149 6.96 7.65 24.31
N HIS A 150 8.29 7.75 24.15
CA HIS A 150 8.89 8.37 22.98
C HIS A 150 8.56 7.59 21.70
N THR A 151 8.66 6.25 21.71
CA THR A 151 8.25 5.43 20.55
C THR A 151 6.79 5.68 20.18
N LEU A 152 5.88 5.73 21.17
CA LEU A 152 4.47 6.05 20.94
C LEU A 152 4.28 7.46 20.39
N THR A 153 4.98 8.46 20.93
CA THR A 153 4.89 9.84 20.41
C THR A 153 5.31 9.92 18.95
N LEU A 154 6.39 9.24 18.54
CA LEU A 154 6.80 9.16 17.12
C LEU A 154 5.71 8.51 16.26
N TYR A 155 5.14 7.39 16.72
CA TYR A 155 4.05 6.71 16.02
C TYR A 155 2.84 7.62 15.78
N TYR A 156 2.40 8.36 16.80
CA TYR A 156 1.27 9.29 16.67
C TYR A 156 1.61 10.53 15.84
N LEU A 157 2.86 11.02 15.88
CA LEU A 157 3.30 12.07 14.97
C LEU A 157 3.22 11.60 13.52
N ALA A 158 3.55 10.35 13.22
CA ALA A 158 3.34 9.78 11.90
C ALA A 158 1.86 9.81 11.50
N GLN A 159 0.95 9.38 12.39
CA GLN A 159 -0.49 9.42 12.11
C GLN A 159 -1.02 10.85 11.84
N VAL A 160 -0.56 11.84 12.61
CA VAL A 160 -0.91 13.25 12.37
C VAL A 160 -0.39 13.71 11.01
N CYS A 161 0.88 13.41 10.68
CA CYS A 161 1.46 13.77 9.38
C CYS A 161 0.69 13.11 8.22
N ARG A 162 0.25 11.86 8.38
CA ARG A 162 -0.63 11.18 7.41
C ARG A 162 -1.95 11.93 7.23
N GLY A 163 -2.58 12.37 8.32
CA GLY A 163 -3.82 13.15 8.27
C GLY A 163 -3.67 14.53 7.61
N LEU A 164 -2.46 15.11 7.68
CA LEU A 164 -2.10 16.38 7.03
C LEU A 164 -1.59 16.20 5.58
N ASP A 165 -1.54 14.98 5.06
CA ASP A 165 -0.91 14.63 3.77
C ASP A 165 0.57 15.03 3.66
N ASP A 166 1.26 15.21 4.79
CA ASP A 166 2.72 15.39 4.84
C ASP A 166 3.41 14.02 4.74
N LYS A 167 3.60 13.58 3.50
CA LYS A 167 4.19 12.27 3.18
C LYS A 167 5.62 12.12 3.66
N TYR A 168 6.42 13.19 3.63
CA TYR A 168 7.83 13.09 4.03
C TYR A 168 7.96 12.89 5.54
N SER A 169 7.31 13.75 6.32
CA SER A 169 7.34 13.64 7.78
C SER A 169 6.71 12.34 8.25
N PHE A 170 5.61 11.90 7.61
CA PHE A 170 5.00 10.60 7.88
C PHE A 170 6.02 9.45 7.78
N LEU A 171 6.76 9.36 6.66
CA LEU A 171 7.75 8.31 6.46
C LEU A 171 8.91 8.39 7.45
N LEU A 172 9.38 9.61 7.73
CA LEU A 172 10.47 9.82 8.67
C LEU A 172 10.08 9.38 10.09
N TYR A 173 8.89 9.73 10.55
CA TYR A 173 8.39 9.29 11.86
C TYR A 173 8.14 7.78 11.92
N CYS A 174 7.61 7.16 10.85
CA CYS A 174 7.51 5.71 10.76
C CYS A 174 8.90 5.03 10.86
N HIS A 175 9.87 5.52 10.09
CA HIS A 175 11.24 4.99 10.11
C HIS A 175 11.90 5.12 11.49
N ARG A 176 11.78 6.29 12.13
CA ARG A 176 12.31 6.53 13.49
C ARG A 176 11.62 5.64 14.52
N THR A 177 10.32 5.40 14.38
CA THR A 177 9.56 4.49 15.26
C THR A 177 10.12 3.07 15.17
N LEU A 178 10.29 2.53 13.95
CA LEU A 178 10.86 1.20 13.74
C LEU A 178 12.31 1.09 14.22
N SER A 179 13.13 2.10 13.95
CA SER A 179 14.53 2.16 14.41
C SER A 179 14.60 2.11 15.93
N LYS A 180 13.70 2.83 16.60
CA LYS A 180 13.64 2.87 18.06
C LYS A 180 13.14 1.54 18.65
N GLN A 181 12.08 0.95 18.09
CA GLN A 181 11.61 -0.40 18.47
C GLN A 181 12.73 -1.44 18.35
N TRP A 182 13.51 -1.40 17.26
CA TRP A 182 14.64 -2.30 17.06
C TRP A 182 15.73 -2.10 18.13
N SER A 183 16.09 -0.84 18.40
CA SER A 183 17.10 -0.52 19.44
C SER A 183 16.67 -0.98 20.83
N GLN A 184 15.37 -0.89 21.14
CA GLN A 184 14.78 -1.28 22.42
C GLN A 184 14.69 -2.81 22.57
N ASN A 185 14.45 -3.54 21.48
CA ASN A 185 14.35 -4.99 21.49
C ASN A 185 15.59 -5.68 22.08
N LYS A 186 16.78 -5.06 21.97
CA LYS A 186 18.03 -5.54 22.61
C LYS A 186 17.90 -5.64 24.14
N ILE A 187 17.00 -4.85 24.74
CA ILE A 187 16.77 -4.77 26.19
C ILE A 187 15.49 -5.53 26.57
N THR A 188 14.39 -5.26 25.86
CA THR A 188 13.04 -5.71 26.27
C THR A 188 12.65 -7.08 25.73
N GLN A 189 13.25 -7.52 24.61
CA GLN A 189 12.93 -8.77 23.91
C GLN A 189 11.42 -8.96 23.60
N ASP A 190 10.69 -7.86 23.46
CA ASP A 190 9.23 -7.81 23.29
C ASP A 190 8.79 -7.39 21.89
N LEU A 191 9.70 -7.40 20.91
CA LEU A 191 9.41 -7.01 19.54
C LEU A 191 8.44 -7.98 18.86
N ASP A 192 7.37 -7.44 18.29
CA ASP A 192 6.59 -8.14 17.28
C ASP A 192 7.36 -8.11 15.94
N TYR A 193 8.11 -9.18 15.69
CA TYR A 193 8.97 -9.30 14.51
C TYR A 193 8.19 -9.23 13.20
N VAL A 194 6.96 -9.78 13.15
CA VAL A 194 6.17 -9.80 11.93
C VAL A 194 5.62 -8.41 11.64
N ASP A 195 5.03 -7.76 12.65
CA ASP A 195 4.53 -6.38 12.51
C ASP A 195 5.66 -5.41 12.13
N TRP A 196 6.82 -5.51 12.77
CA TRP A 196 7.99 -4.69 12.43
C TRP A 196 8.40 -4.88 10.96
N ALA A 197 8.52 -6.14 10.52
CA ALA A 197 8.94 -6.45 9.15
C ALA A 197 7.90 -6.01 8.10
N VAL A 198 6.60 -6.22 8.36
CA VAL A 198 5.52 -5.78 7.48
C VAL A 198 5.47 -4.25 7.40
N ASN A 199 5.65 -3.55 8.51
CA ASN A 199 5.71 -2.09 8.54
C ASN A 199 6.93 -1.54 7.80
N ALA A 200 8.11 -2.15 7.95
CA ALA A 200 9.30 -1.79 7.18
C ALA A 200 9.07 -1.99 5.67
N ALA A 201 8.45 -3.11 5.28
CA ALA A 201 8.07 -3.35 3.89
C ALA A 201 7.03 -2.34 3.39
N ALA A 202 6.06 -1.92 4.21
CA ALA A 202 5.09 -0.89 3.84
C ALA A 202 5.75 0.48 3.60
N ILE A 203 6.74 0.86 4.41
CA ILE A 203 7.53 2.09 4.20
C ILE A 203 8.22 2.04 2.83
N SER A 204 8.78 0.89 2.44
CA SER A 204 9.43 0.74 1.13
C SER A 204 8.52 1.08 -0.05
N GLN A 205 7.22 0.75 0.04
CA GLN A 205 6.26 1.00 -1.03
C GLN A 205 6.09 2.50 -1.28
N HIS A 206 6.13 3.31 -0.22
CA HIS A 206 6.08 4.77 -0.37
C HIS A 206 7.36 5.35 -0.95
N PHE A 207 8.52 4.72 -0.72
CA PHE A 207 9.77 5.12 -1.39
C PHE A 207 9.76 4.76 -2.88
N ILE A 208 9.15 3.63 -3.24
CA ILE A 208 8.93 3.25 -4.65
C ILE A 208 8.09 4.29 -5.37
N ASP A 209 7.00 4.77 -4.76
CA ASP A 209 6.15 5.83 -5.33
C ASP A 209 6.89 7.16 -5.56
N GLN A 210 8.07 7.34 -4.97
CA GLN A 210 8.94 8.50 -5.12
C GLN A 210 10.21 8.21 -5.95
N ASP A 211 10.28 7.05 -6.62
CA ASP A 211 11.45 6.57 -7.37
C ASP A 211 12.75 6.48 -6.52
N LYS A 212 12.62 6.35 -5.20
CA LYS A 212 13.72 6.22 -4.22
C LYS A 212 14.08 4.75 -4.02
N PHE A 213 14.54 4.10 -5.09
CA PHE A 213 14.87 2.68 -5.11
C PHE A 213 15.93 2.25 -4.07
N PRO A 214 17.02 3.02 -3.82
CA PRO A 214 17.98 2.65 -2.79
C PRO A 214 17.35 2.53 -1.40
N GLN A 215 16.54 3.52 -1.00
CA GLN A 215 15.83 3.50 0.29
C GLN A 215 14.79 2.38 0.35
N ALA A 216 14.03 2.17 -0.73
CA ALA A 216 13.05 1.09 -0.79
C ALA A 216 13.71 -0.30 -0.62
N ARG A 217 14.81 -0.54 -1.36
CA ARG A 217 15.59 -1.78 -1.28
C ARG A 217 16.17 -2.00 0.11
N HIS A 218 16.69 -0.94 0.75
CA HIS A 218 17.20 -1.00 2.12
C HIS A 218 16.12 -1.45 3.12
N HIS A 219 14.92 -0.86 3.05
CA HIS A 219 13.83 -1.20 3.96
C HIS A 219 13.28 -2.62 3.72
N LEU A 220 13.20 -3.07 2.47
CA LEU A 220 12.79 -4.44 2.15
C LEU A 220 13.82 -5.49 2.58
N ALA A 221 15.11 -5.16 2.46
CA ALA A 221 16.17 -6.02 2.96
C ALA A 221 16.12 -6.14 4.48
N ALA A 222 15.94 -5.01 5.19
CA ALA A 222 15.76 -5.01 6.64
C ALA A 222 14.52 -5.82 7.07
N ALA A 223 13.39 -5.65 6.38
CA ALA A 223 12.17 -6.43 6.63
C ALA A 223 12.43 -7.94 6.48
N SER A 224 13.13 -8.34 5.42
CA SER A 224 13.42 -9.74 5.11
C SER A 224 14.37 -10.35 6.15
N TYR A 225 15.41 -9.61 6.55
CA TYR A 225 16.37 -10.02 7.56
C TYR A 225 15.72 -10.22 8.94
N ILE A 226 14.88 -9.27 9.38
CA ILE A 226 14.18 -9.39 10.68
C ILE A 226 13.21 -10.57 10.66
N LEU A 227 12.52 -10.80 9.55
CA LEU A 227 11.63 -11.94 9.43
C LEU A 227 12.40 -13.27 9.42
N GLU A 228 13.57 -13.32 8.80
CA GLU A 228 14.45 -14.50 8.84
C GLU A 228 14.92 -14.82 10.27
N LYS A 229 15.33 -13.81 11.05
CA LYS A 229 15.60 -13.98 12.49
C LYS A 229 14.41 -14.57 13.24
N TYR A 230 13.20 -14.09 12.95
CA TYR A 230 12.00 -14.64 13.58
C TYR A 230 11.74 -16.08 13.17
N SER A 231 12.05 -16.47 11.92
CA SER A 231 11.99 -17.87 11.47
C SER A 231 12.88 -18.78 12.33
N GLU A 232 14.09 -18.33 12.64
CA GLU A 232 15.02 -19.06 13.53
C GLU A 232 14.45 -19.20 14.94
N ILE A 233 13.90 -18.12 15.50
CA ILE A 233 13.23 -18.14 16.80
C ILE A 233 12.06 -19.13 16.80
N LEU A 234 11.22 -19.14 15.76
CA LEU A 234 10.10 -20.08 15.65
C LEU A 234 10.56 -21.53 15.61
N LYS A 235 11.63 -21.84 14.86
CA LYS A 235 12.21 -23.19 14.81
C LYS A 235 12.66 -23.67 16.19
N THR A 236 13.20 -22.78 17.04
CA THR A 236 13.59 -23.14 18.41
C THR A 236 12.40 -23.40 19.34
N LYS A 237 11.23 -22.81 19.07
CA LYS A 237 10.00 -23.02 19.86
C LYS A 237 9.33 -24.37 19.58
N GLY A 238 9.62 -25.01 18.46
CA GLY A 238 9.08 -26.31 18.07
C GLY A 238 8.36 -26.30 16.73
N ALA A 239 7.84 -27.47 16.34
CA ALA A 239 7.07 -27.65 15.11
C ALA A 239 5.64 -27.08 15.22
N ARG A 240 4.96 -26.91 14.08
CA ARG A 240 3.59 -26.34 14.01
C ARG A 240 2.59 -27.14 14.86
N GLU A 241 2.75 -28.45 14.93
CA GLU A 241 1.87 -29.38 15.62
C GLU A 241 2.05 -29.37 17.15
N THR A 242 3.06 -28.66 17.66
CA THR A 242 3.39 -28.65 19.09
C THR A 242 2.28 -28.03 19.95
N SER A 243 1.67 -26.93 19.48
CA SER A 243 0.50 -26.31 20.12
C SER A 243 -0.21 -25.34 19.17
N GLU A 244 -1.48 -25.03 19.45
CA GLU A 244 -2.27 -24.04 18.70
C GLU A 244 -1.62 -22.65 18.72
N ALA A 245 -1.02 -22.24 19.84
CA ALA A 245 -0.32 -20.95 19.95
C ALA A 245 0.93 -20.87 19.06
N ILE A 246 1.64 -21.98 18.89
CA ILE A 246 2.79 -22.07 17.98
C ILE A 246 2.31 -22.09 16.53
N ALA A 247 1.24 -22.84 16.22
CA ALA A 247 0.63 -22.85 14.89
C ALA A 247 0.20 -21.45 14.45
N ALA A 248 -0.43 -20.67 15.33
CA ALA A 248 -0.82 -19.28 15.06
C ALA A 248 0.40 -18.36 14.78
N GLN A 249 1.53 -18.58 15.47
CA GLN A 249 2.75 -17.82 15.21
C GLN A 249 3.37 -18.16 13.84
N TYR A 250 3.35 -19.43 13.44
CA TYR A 250 3.77 -19.85 12.10
C TYR A 250 2.84 -19.30 11.01
N GLU A 251 1.53 -19.29 11.24
CA GLU A 251 0.56 -18.68 10.32
C GLU A 251 0.83 -17.19 10.14
N ASN A 252 1.06 -16.46 11.24
CA ASN A 252 1.42 -15.03 11.18
C ASN A 252 2.75 -14.80 10.43
N TYR A 253 3.74 -15.68 10.63
CA TYR A 253 4.99 -15.66 9.88
C TYR A 253 4.77 -15.91 8.39
N ASP A 254 3.98 -16.92 8.02
CA ASP A 254 3.71 -17.28 6.62
C ASP A 254 3.01 -16.12 5.90
N HIS A 255 2.01 -15.50 6.55
CA HIS A 255 1.35 -14.30 6.06
C HIS A 255 2.34 -13.14 5.85
N GLY A 256 3.16 -12.82 6.86
CA GLY A 256 4.17 -11.75 6.77
C GLY A 256 5.20 -12.02 5.67
N SER A 257 5.65 -13.27 5.54
CA SER A 257 6.60 -13.73 4.52
C SER A 257 6.03 -13.54 3.10
N ALA A 258 4.77 -13.91 2.89
CA ALA A 258 4.09 -13.71 1.61
C ALA A 258 3.85 -12.22 1.31
N HIS A 259 3.51 -11.42 2.32
CA HIS A 259 3.33 -9.97 2.16
C HIS A 259 4.64 -9.27 1.74
N ILE A 260 5.75 -9.58 2.41
CA ILE A 260 7.07 -9.04 2.06
C ILE A 260 7.50 -9.48 0.66
N ALA A 261 7.22 -10.73 0.29
CA ALA A 261 7.49 -11.23 -1.06
C ALA A 261 6.72 -10.41 -2.13
N ARG A 262 5.44 -10.09 -1.88
CA ARG A 262 4.67 -9.19 -2.77
C ARG A 262 5.29 -7.79 -2.84
N CYS A 263 5.79 -7.26 -1.74
CA CYS A 263 6.44 -5.94 -1.71
C CYS A 263 7.75 -5.92 -2.53
N TRP A 264 8.55 -6.99 -2.47
CA TRP A 264 9.72 -7.17 -3.34
C TRP A 264 9.35 -7.32 -4.82
N ALA A 265 8.29 -8.06 -5.12
CA ALA A 265 7.81 -8.18 -6.49
C ALA A 265 7.37 -6.81 -7.05
N LYS A 266 6.62 -6.03 -6.26
CA LYS A 266 6.23 -4.65 -6.60
C LYS A 266 7.43 -3.74 -6.81
N TYR A 267 8.47 -3.85 -5.98
CA TYR A 267 9.74 -3.14 -6.19
C TYR A 267 10.34 -3.43 -7.56
N GLY A 268 10.48 -4.69 -7.94
CA GLY A 268 11.06 -5.07 -9.22
C GLY A 268 10.18 -4.67 -10.42
N ILE A 269 8.85 -4.78 -10.30
CA ILE A 269 7.89 -4.34 -11.31
C ILE A 269 7.97 -2.81 -11.50
N ALA A 270 8.02 -2.05 -10.42
CA ALA A 270 8.16 -0.60 -10.47
C ALA A 270 9.50 -0.20 -11.10
N LEU A 271 10.60 -0.86 -10.74
CA LEU A 271 11.91 -0.60 -11.33
C LEU A 271 11.91 -0.86 -12.85
N LEU A 272 11.30 -1.96 -13.31
CA LEU A 272 11.10 -2.26 -14.73
C LEU A 272 10.25 -1.18 -15.43
N GLY A 273 9.14 -0.78 -14.81
CA GLY A 273 8.23 0.24 -15.33
C GLY A 273 8.85 1.62 -15.45
N THR A 274 9.42 2.15 -14.36
CA THR A 274 10.07 3.47 -14.35
C THR A 274 11.27 3.51 -15.29
N SER A 275 12.05 2.42 -15.38
CA SER A 275 13.15 2.33 -16.35
C SER A 275 12.67 2.45 -17.80
N LYS A 276 11.59 1.72 -18.14
CA LYS A 276 10.93 1.84 -19.45
C LYS A 276 10.45 3.27 -19.72
N GLU A 277 9.73 3.88 -18.79
CA GLU A 277 9.20 5.24 -18.96
C GLU A 277 10.32 6.26 -19.18
N ARG A 278 11.43 6.13 -18.46
CA ARG A 278 12.60 6.98 -18.61
C ARG A 278 13.23 6.84 -20.00
N LEU A 279 13.36 5.61 -20.52
CA LEU A 279 13.88 5.36 -21.86
C LEU A 279 12.97 5.93 -22.95
N MET A 280 11.66 5.78 -22.82
CA MET A 280 10.68 6.34 -23.76
C MET A 280 10.73 7.87 -23.79
N LYS A 281 10.76 8.52 -22.62
CA LYS A 281 10.89 9.99 -22.53
C LYS A 281 12.18 10.50 -23.18
N LYS A 282 13.28 9.74 -23.04
CA LYS A 282 14.55 10.09 -23.68
C LYS A 282 14.46 9.98 -25.21
N ALA A 283 13.86 8.90 -25.73
CA ALA A 283 13.66 8.74 -27.17
C ALA A 283 12.78 9.86 -27.77
N GLU A 284 11.72 10.26 -27.07
CA GLU A 284 10.86 11.37 -27.49
C GLU A 284 11.58 12.72 -27.52
N GLN A 285 12.53 12.95 -26.59
CA GLN A 285 13.36 14.16 -26.55
C GLN A 285 14.42 14.15 -27.65
N ASP A 286 15.08 13.02 -27.87
CA ASP A 286 16.09 12.84 -28.92
C ASP A 286 15.47 13.02 -30.33
N ASP A 287 14.21 12.62 -30.54
CA ASP A 287 13.46 12.86 -31.78
C ASP A 287 13.07 14.34 -31.98
N GLN A 288 12.94 15.12 -30.90
CA GLN A 288 12.65 16.56 -30.96
C GLN A 288 13.92 17.41 -31.11
N ASP A 289 15.07 16.95 -30.60
CA ASP A 289 16.35 17.66 -30.60
C ASP A 289 17.33 17.12 -31.66
N LEU A 290 17.06 17.43 -32.94
CA LEU A 290 18.03 17.32 -34.05
C LEU A 290 19.14 18.40 -33.98
N LYS A 291 19.79 18.58 -32.82
CA LYS A 291 21.06 19.31 -32.70
C LYS A 291 22.04 18.57 -31.78
N PRO A 292 23.34 18.54 -32.11
CA PRO A 292 24.27 17.59 -31.51
C PRO A 292 24.60 18.03 -30.08
N ALA A 293 24.02 17.33 -29.10
CA ALA A 293 24.44 17.42 -27.71
C ALA A 293 25.32 16.20 -27.38
N LYS A 294 26.46 16.53 -26.76
CA LYS A 294 27.57 15.62 -26.43
C LYS A 294 27.08 14.43 -25.62
N VAL A 295 27.66 13.26 -25.92
CA VAL A 295 27.61 12.06 -25.09
C VAL A 295 28.16 12.41 -23.70
N ALA A 296 27.28 12.77 -22.78
CA ALA A 296 27.57 12.79 -21.36
C ALA A 296 27.03 11.48 -20.78
N SER A 297 27.96 10.62 -20.38
CA SER A 297 27.71 9.49 -19.49
C SER A 297 27.21 10.08 -18.16
N GLU A 298 25.91 10.32 -18.07
CA GLU A 298 25.29 10.79 -16.84
C GLU A 298 24.77 9.57 -16.08
N VAL A 299 25.70 8.97 -15.34
CA VAL A 299 25.40 8.25 -14.09
C VAL A 299 24.79 9.29 -13.16
N TYR A 300 23.49 9.55 -13.30
CA TYR A 300 22.75 10.48 -12.47
C TYR A 300 22.64 9.90 -11.06
N LYS A 301 23.60 10.25 -10.21
CA LYS A 301 23.40 10.25 -8.76
C LYS A 301 22.21 11.16 -8.45
N TYR A 302 21.29 10.65 -7.64
CA TYR A 302 20.20 11.40 -7.03
C TYR A 302 20.66 12.81 -6.67
N SER A 303 19.97 13.82 -7.22
CA SER A 303 20.24 15.22 -6.93
C SER A 303 20.07 15.47 -5.43
N HIS A 304 21.19 15.49 -4.70
CA HIS A 304 21.22 15.93 -3.31
C HIS A 304 20.81 17.39 -3.24
N THR A 305 19.57 17.62 -2.85
CA THR A 305 19.14 18.88 -2.26
C THR A 305 19.27 18.74 -0.74
N GLU A 306 20.06 19.67 -0.20
CA GLU A 306 20.34 20.07 1.18
C GLU A 306 19.63 19.33 2.34
N THR A 307 20.42 18.70 3.22
CA THR A 307 20.13 18.39 4.64
C THR A 307 18.87 17.58 4.97
N MET A 308 18.39 16.72 4.08
CA MET A 308 17.39 15.70 4.46
C MET A 308 18.06 14.50 5.12
N GLU A 309 17.53 14.07 6.27
CA GLU A 309 17.90 12.81 6.90
C GLU A 309 17.61 11.65 5.92
N ASP A 310 18.63 10.88 5.59
CA ASP A 310 18.52 9.68 4.75
C ASP A 310 18.14 8.49 5.65
N PRO A 311 16.88 8.04 5.61
CA PRO A 311 16.38 7.07 6.57
C PRO A 311 17.00 5.69 6.30
N ARG A 312 18.00 5.33 7.10
CA ARG A 312 18.67 4.03 7.05
C ARG A 312 18.76 3.41 8.44
N PHE A 313 18.48 2.12 8.50
CA PHE A 313 18.71 1.31 9.70
C PHE A 313 20.21 1.04 9.87
N VAL A 314 20.96 2.00 10.39
CA VAL A 314 22.43 1.92 10.57
C VAL A 314 22.84 0.65 11.33
N ASP A 315 22.07 0.29 12.37
CA ASP A 315 22.29 -0.90 13.20
C ASP A 315 22.13 -2.25 12.47
N LEU A 316 21.57 -2.25 11.26
CA LEU A 316 21.33 -3.46 10.46
C LEU A 316 22.18 -3.52 9.19
N GLU A 317 22.83 -2.42 8.81
CA GLU A 317 23.49 -2.27 7.51
C GLU A 317 24.52 -3.39 7.19
N PRO A 318 25.35 -3.87 8.15
CA PRO A 318 26.29 -4.96 7.89
C PRO A 318 25.64 -6.27 7.45
N GLU A 319 24.40 -6.53 7.88
CA GLU A 319 23.72 -7.79 7.62
C GLU A 319 22.81 -7.76 6.38
N LEU A 320 22.58 -6.59 5.78
CA LEU A 320 21.69 -6.45 4.63
C LEU A 320 22.38 -6.66 3.28
N GLU A 321 23.71 -6.69 3.22
CA GLU A 321 24.47 -6.70 1.96
C GLU A 321 24.12 -7.92 1.08
N SER A 322 23.96 -9.11 1.68
CA SER A 322 23.59 -10.33 0.93
C SER A 322 22.22 -10.21 0.26
N ILE A 323 21.23 -9.64 0.96
CA ILE A 323 19.86 -9.50 0.47
C ILE A 323 19.77 -8.36 -0.55
N THR A 324 20.40 -7.23 -0.25
CA THR A 324 20.40 -6.06 -1.14
C THR A 324 21.09 -6.38 -2.47
N ASN A 325 22.11 -7.25 -2.48
CA ASN A 325 22.77 -7.69 -3.72
C ASN A 325 21.93 -8.64 -4.59
N GLU A 326 20.81 -9.18 -4.10
CA GLU A 326 19.92 -10.01 -4.94
C GLU A 326 19.32 -9.21 -6.10
N ILE A 327 19.08 -7.91 -5.92
CA ILE A 327 18.42 -7.06 -6.91
C ILE A 327 19.02 -5.65 -6.95
N THR A 328 19.15 -5.09 -8.14
CA THR A 328 19.67 -3.73 -8.34
C THR A 328 18.70 -2.64 -7.86
N ASP A 329 19.22 -1.48 -7.50
CA ASP A 329 18.50 -0.21 -7.31
C ASP A 329 18.77 0.80 -8.43
N MET A 330 19.55 0.40 -9.44
CA MET A 330 19.82 1.21 -10.62
C MET A 330 18.78 0.94 -11.71
N TYR A 331 18.45 1.99 -12.46
CA TYR A 331 17.60 1.88 -13.64
C TYR A 331 18.21 0.96 -14.71
N LEU A 332 17.32 0.27 -15.43
CA LEU A 332 17.63 -0.78 -16.38
C LEU A 332 17.72 -0.20 -17.79
N LEU A 333 18.68 -0.66 -18.59
CA LEU A 333 18.91 -0.12 -19.93
C LEU A 333 18.53 -1.12 -21.03
N ASP A 334 18.76 -2.41 -20.81
CA ASP A 334 18.54 -3.45 -21.82
C ASP A 334 17.93 -4.74 -21.24
N PHE A 335 17.76 -5.75 -22.10
CA PHE A 335 17.23 -7.05 -21.70
C PHE A 335 18.08 -7.76 -20.65
N ASN A 336 19.41 -7.62 -20.71
CA ASN A 336 20.32 -8.30 -19.81
C ASN A 336 20.24 -7.71 -18.40
N ASP A 337 19.99 -6.41 -18.28
CA ASP A 337 19.70 -5.75 -17.01
C ASP A 337 18.31 -6.13 -16.47
N ALA A 338 17.30 -6.15 -17.35
CA ALA A 338 15.91 -6.38 -16.97
C ALA A 338 15.61 -7.83 -16.56
N ARG A 339 16.26 -8.80 -17.19
CA ARG A 339 16.00 -10.23 -16.96
C ARG A 339 16.29 -10.68 -15.52
N PRO A 340 17.43 -10.35 -14.87
CA PRO A 340 17.66 -10.67 -13.46
C PRO A 340 16.58 -10.11 -12.54
N VAL A 341 16.16 -8.86 -12.75
CA VAL A 341 15.06 -8.23 -11.98
C VAL A 341 13.77 -9.02 -12.15
N PHE A 342 13.40 -9.36 -13.39
CA PHE A 342 12.23 -10.17 -13.68
C PHE A 342 12.28 -11.56 -13.01
N LEU A 343 13.43 -12.23 -13.02
CA LEU A 343 13.59 -13.55 -12.41
C LEU A 343 13.36 -13.50 -10.90
N ASN A 344 13.84 -12.44 -10.23
CA ASN A 344 13.58 -12.24 -8.82
C ASN A 344 12.10 -11.91 -8.54
N VAL A 345 11.49 -11.04 -9.36
CA VAL A 345 10.03 -10.77 -9.28
C VAL A 345 9.25 -12.07 -9.34
N ARG A 346 9.57 -12.95 -10.31
CA ARG A 346 8.93 -14.26 -10.41
C ARG A 346 9.16 -15.12 -9.16
N LYS A 347 10.40 -15.22 -8.67
CA LYS A 347 10.74 -15.95 -7.43
C LYS A 347 9.88 -15.48 -6.26
N TRP A 348 9.71 -14.18 -6.08
CA TRP A 348 8.91 -13.64 -4.98
C TRP A 348 7.40 -13.78 -5.18
N LEU A 349 6.91 -13.66 -6.41
CA LEU A 349 5.49 -13.93 -6.70
C LEU A 349 5.16 -15.42 -6.50
N ASP A 350 6.04 -16.33 -6.91
CA ASP A 350 5.87 -17.78 -6.66
C ASP A 350 5.84 -18.06 -5.15
N LYS A 351 6.75 -17.45 -4.36
CA LYS A 351 6.71 -17.51 -2.89
C LYS A 351 5.41 -16.96 -2.30
N ALA A 352 4.89 -15.86 -2.83
CA ALA A 352 3.62 -15.30 -2.35
C ALA A 352 2.42 -16.20 -2.65
N LYS A 353 2.44 -16.94 -3.76
CA LYS A 353 1.38 -17.92 -4.13
C LYS A 353 1.31 -19.13 -3.20
N GLU A 354 2.40 -19.47 -2.52
CA GLU A 354 2.40 -20.56 -1.52
C GLU A 354 1.41 -20.28 -0.40
N TYR A 355 1.23 -19.01 0.00
CA TYR A 355 0.28 -18.58 1.01
C TYR A 355 -1.05 -18.10 0.42
N TYR A 356 -1.00 -17.18 -0.55
CA TYR A 356 -2.18 -16.61 -1.19
C TYR A 356 -2.67 -17.52 -2.31
N THR A 357 -3.13 -18.72 -1.95
CA THR A 357 -3.66 -19.72 -2.89
C THR A 357 -4.98 -19.27 -3.53
N PHE A 358 -5.32 -19.86 -4.68
CA PHE A 358 -6.57 -19.56 -5.36
C PHE A 358 -7.80 -19.88 -4.49
N ASP A 359 -7.76 -21.02 -3.77
CA ASP A 359 -8.89 -21.51 -2.99
C ASP A 359 -9.14 -20.70 -1.71
N CYS A 360 -8.08 -20.28 -1.02
CA CYS A 360 -8.20 -19.54 0.23
C CYS A 360 -8.26 -18.02 0.02
N HIS A 361 -7.60 -17.52 -1.04
CA HIS A 361 -7.31 -16.10 -1.23
C HIS A 361 -7.48 -15.65 -2.69
N ALA A 362 -8.58 -16.05 -3.35
CA ALA A 362 -8.84 -15.83 -4.77
C ALA A 362 -8.51 -14.41 -5.30
N SER A 363 -8.88 -13.34 -4.59
CA SER A 363 -8.57 -11.96 -5.01
C SER A 363 -7.07 -11.66 -4.95
N HIS A 364 -6.39 -12.06 -3.88
CA HIS A 364 -4.95 -11.88 -3.74
C HIS A 364 -4.18 -12.71 -4.77
N TYR A 365 -4.61 -13.95 -5.01
CA TYR A 365 -4.03 -14.80 -6.04
C TYR A 365 -4.14 -14.14 -7.43
N ALA A 366 -5.32 -13.61 -7.76
CA ALA A 366 -5.55 -12.93 -9.04
C ALA A 366 -4.65 -11.68 -9.20
N TRP A 367 -4.50 -10.87 -8.15
CA TRP A 367 -3.58 -9.73 -8.17
C TRP A 367 -2.12 -10.16 -8.35
N ILE A 368 -1.68 -11.24 -7.70
CA ILE A 368 -0.33 -11.79 -7.90
C ILE A 368 -0.11 -12.25 -9.35
N VAL A 369 -1.15 -12.78 -10.00
CA VAL A 369 -1.09 -13.15 -11.43
C VAL A 369 -1.03 -11.92 -12.33
N GLN A 370 -1.78 -10.86 -12.02
CA GLN A 370 -1.68 -9.57 -12.73
C GLN A 370 -0.30 -8.94 -12.54
N ASP A 371 0.27 -8.99 -11.33
CA ASP A 371 1.65 -8.54 -11.07
C ASP A 371 2.66 -9.30 -11.95
N LEU A 372 2.51 -10.63 -12.08
CA LEU A 372 3.35 -11.44 -12.97
C LEU A 372 3.16 -11.06 -14.44
N SER A 373 1.91 -10.80 -14.86
CA SER A 373 1.60 -10.38 -16.22
C SER A 373 2.23 -9.01 -16.53
N GLN A 374 2.15 -8.07 -15.60
CA GLN A 374 2.78 -6.76 -15.70
C GLN A 374 4.31 -6.86 -15.78
N ALA A 375 4.92 -7.77 -15.01
CA ALA A 375 6.36 -8.03 -15.10
C ALA A 375 6.77 -8.52 -16.49
N TYR A 376 6.00 -9.44 -17.10
CA TYR A 376 6.23 -9.86 -18.49
C TYR A 376 6.01 -8.73 -19.50
N LYS A 377 5.00 -7.87 -19.28
CA LYS A 377 4.74 -6.69 -20.14
C LYS A 377 5.94 -5.76 -20.19
N PHE A 378 6.54 -5.48 -19.03
CA PHE A 378 7.73 -4.62 -18.97
C PHE A 378 8.98 -5.33 -19.48
N LEU A 379 9.19 -6.62 -19.18
CA LEU A 379 10.32 -7.35 -19.73
C LEU A 379 10.31 -7.38 -21.26
N ALA A 380 9.13 -7.56 -21.87
CA ALA A 380 8.98 -7.60 -23.33
C ALA A 380 9.43 -6.29 -24.01
N PHE A 381 9.32 -5.14 -23.33
CA PHE A 381 9.82 -3.87 -23.87
C PHE A 381 11.34 -3.87 -24.11
N PHE A 382 12.11 -4.56 -23.26
CA PHE A 382 13.57 -4.61 -23.37
C PHE A 382 14.07 -5.67 -24.36
N GLU A 383 13.19 -6.53 -24.86
CA GLU A 383 13.55 -7.61 -25.79
C GLU A 383 13.40 -7.14 -27.24
N ASP A 384 14.46 -7.29 -28.04
CA ASP A 384 14.47 -6.87 -29.45
C ASP A 384 13.83 -7.93 -30.38
N ASP A 385 13.86 -9.22 -30.00
CA ASP A 385 13.30 -10.29 -30.82
C ASP A 385 11.76 -10.33 -30.69
N GLU A 386 11.06 -9.91 -31.73
CA GLU A 386 9.58 -9.88 -31.79
C GLU A 386 8.93 -11.25 -31.48
N ASP A 387 9.59 -12.37 -31.80
CA ASP A 387 9.07 -13.69 -31.51
C ASP A 387 9.19 -14.03 -30.01
N ARG A 388 10.24 -13.57 -29.32
CA ARG A 388 10.36 -13.62 -27.86
C ARG A 388 9.37 -12.70 -27.18
N GLN A 389 9.19 -11.47 -27.66
CA GLN A 389 8.15 -10.55 -27.17
C GLN A 389 6.77 -11.19 -27.27
N ALA A 390 6.41 -11.75 -28.43
CA ALA A 390 5.13 -12.43 -28.62
C ALA A 390 4.97 -13.66 -27.70
N ARG A 391 6.06 -14.39 -27.40
CA ARG A 391 6.03 -15.50 -26.42
C ARG A 391 5.80 -15.01 -24.99
N MET A 392 6.38 -13.89 -24.59
CA MET A 392 6.14 -13.28 -23.28
C MET A 392 4.68 -12.84 -23.15
N HIS A 393 4.14 -12.16 -24.16
CA HIS A 393 2.72 -11.80 -24.19
C HIS A 393 1.79 -13.02 -24.25
N LYS A 394 2.18 -14.10 -24.95
CA LYS A 394 1.40 -15.33 -24.90
C LYS A 394 1.38 -15.94 -23.50
N ARG A 395 2.49 -15.88 -22.76
CA ARG A 395 2.55 -16.34 -21.37
C ARG A 395 1.64 -15.53 -20.46
N ARG A 396 1.55 -14.21 -20.67
CA ARG A 396 0.57 -13.33 -19.99
C ARG A 396 -0.86 -13.79 -20.24
N ILE A 397 -1.21 -14.08 -21.50
CA ILE A 397 -2.54 -14.60 -21.86
C ILE A 397 -2.83 -15.90 -21.11
N ASP A 398 -1.90 -16.87 -21.13
CA ASP A 398 -2.11 -18.18 -20.48
C ASP A 398 -2.46 -18.03 -18.99
N ILE A 399 -1.67 -17.24 -18.25
CA ILE A 399 -1.86 -17.10 -16.80
C ILE A 399 -3.12 -16.31 -16.45
N LEU A 400 -3.51 -15.33 -17.27
CA LEU A 400 -4.72 -14.52 -17.05
C LEU A 400 -5.99 -15.29 -17.44
N GLU A 401 -5.94 -16.10 -18.51
CA GLU A 401 -7.04 -16.99 -18.91
C GLU A 401 -7.31 -18.06 -17.84
N GLU A 402 -6.26 -18.65 -17.25
CA GLU A 402 -6.40 -19.60 -16.14
C GLU A 402 -7.17 -19.01 -14.95
N VAL A 403 -6.86 -17.76 -14.57
CA VAL A 403 -7.55 -17.08 -13.46
C VAL A 403 -9.00 -16.75 -13.81
N ILE A 404 -9.27 -16.24 -15.02
CA ILE A 404 -10.62 -15.81 -15.38
C ILE A 404 -11.58 -17.00 -15.56
N GLU A 405 -11.06 -18.16 -15.94
CA GLU A 405 -11.84 -19.41 -16.03
C GLU A 405 -12.18 -19.97 -14.65
N GLY A 406 -11.31 -19.77 -13.64
CA GLY A 406 -11.56 -20.19 -12.27
C GLY A 406 -12.44 -19.24 -11.46
N LEU A 407 -12.43 -17.93 -11.76
CA LEU A 407 -13.12 -16.92 -10.94
C LEU A 407 -14.62 -16.83 -11.22
N CYS A 408 -15.42 -16.72 -10.15
CA CYS A 408 -16.83 -16.34 -10.26
C CYS A 408 -16.96 -14.85 -10.61
N SER A 409 -17.31 -14.55 -11.86
CA SER A 409 -17.41 -13.18 -12.39
C SER A 409 -18.37 -12.26 -11.64
N ARG A 410 -19.39 -12.82 -10.97
CA ARG A 410 -20.35 -12.06 -10.16
C ARG A 410 -19.76 -11.63 -8.81
N ALA A 411 -18.96 -12.50 -8.18
CA ALA A 411 -18.35 -12.23 -6.88
C ALA A 411 -17.10 -11.35 -6.99
N TYR A 412 -16.30 -11.53 -8.05
CA TYR A 412 -15.01 -10.87 -8.25
C TYR A 412 -15.02 -9.87 -9.40
N ARG A 413 -16.15 -9.17 -9.58
CA ARG A 413 -16.43 -8.32 -10.76
C ARG A 413 -15.34 -7.30 -11.09
N ILE A 414 -14.75 -6.65 -10.08
CA ILE A 414 -13.72 -5.63 -10.28
C ILE A 414 -12.46 -6.28 -10.88
N VAL A 415 -11.96 -7.34 -10.26
CA VAL A 415 -10.78 -8.08 -10.72
C VAL A 415 -11.01 -8.69 -12.10
N CYS A 416 -12.19 -9.28 -12.35
CA CYS A 416 -12.53 -9.81 -13.67
C CYS A 416 -12.51 -8.74 -14.76
N ARG A 417 -13.01 -7.53 -14.48
CA ARG A 417 -12.98 -6.40 -15.41
C ARG A 417 -11.55 -5.98 -15.76
N GLU A 418 -10.68 -5.88 -14.78
CA GLU A 418 -9.27 -5.54 -14.99
C GLU A 418 -8.58 -6.60 -15.85
N ILE A 419 -8.78 -7.89 -15.54
CA ILE A 419 -8.21 -9.01 -16.31
C ILE A 419 -8.74 -9.03 -17.75
N TRP A 420 -10.04 -8.78 -17.99
CA TRP A 420 -10.58 -8.75 -19.34
C TRP A 420 -9.98 -7.63 -20.20
N ILE A 421 -9.81 -6.43 -19.64
CA ILE A 421 -9.12 -5.34 -20.34
C ILE A 421 -7.68 -5.75 -20.64
N GLU A 422 -6.96 -6.26 -19.64
CA GLU A 422 -5.56 -6.64 -19.82
C GLU A 422 -5.38 -7.76 -20.86
N LEU A 423 -6.24 -8.77 -20.85
CA LEU A 423 -6.26 -9.82 -21.88
C LEU A 423 -6.49 -9.22 -23.26
N ALA A 424 -7.48 -8.33 -23.40
CA ALA A 424 -7.82 -7.72 -24.67
C ALA A 424 -6.66 -6.89 -25.24
N GLU A 425 -6.00 -6.09 -24.39
CA GLU A 425 -4.79 -5.33 -24.73
C GLU A 425 -3.65 -6.27 -25.14
N THR A 426 -3.39 -7.33 -24.37
CA THR A 426 -2.31 -8.28 -24.65
C THR A 426 -2.52 -9.03 -25.96
N TYR A 427 -3.76 -9.43 -26.27
CA TYR A 427 -4.09 -9.99 -27.57
C TYR A 427 -3.85 -8.99 -28.72
N SER A 428 -4.16 -7.70 -28.48
CA SER A 428 -3.90 -6.63 -29.45
C SER A 428 -2.40 -6.36 -29.63
N GLU A 429 -1.58 -6.42 -28.57
CA GLU A 429 -0.13 -6.25 -28.65
C GLU A 429 0.50 -7.34 -29.55
N ILE A 430 0.11 -8.62 -29.36
CA ILE A 430 0.59 -9.71 -30.24
C ILE A 430 0.09 -9.53 -31.67
N LEU A 431 -1.16 -9.07 -31.86
CA LEU A 431 -1.71 -8.78 -33.17
C LEU A 431 -0.86 -7.73 -33.90
N ASP A 432 -0.52 -6.64 -33.22
CA ASP A 432 0.26 -5.53 -33.79
C ASP A 432 1.67 -6.01 -34.19
N LEU A 433 2.38 -6.72 -33.32
CA LEU A 433 3.67 -7.34 -33.66
C LEU A 433 3.59 -8.23 -34.93
N LYS A 434 2.52 -9.03 -35.07
CA LYS A 434 2.36 -9.89 -36.25
C LYS A 434 1.98 -9.11 -37.51
N MET A 435 1.25 -8.01 -37.37
CA MET A 435 0.92 -7.13 -38.49
C MET A 435 2.14 -6.34 -38.96
N ASP A 436 2.95 -5.82 -38.04
CA ASP A 436 4.16 -5.05 -38.36
C ASP A 436 5.18 -5.91 -39.09
N ARG A 437 5.40 -7.15 -38.62
CA ARG A 437 6.24 -8.13 -39.33
C ARG A 437 5.77 -8.45 -40.74
N LEU A 438 4.44 -8.57 -40.92
CA LEU A 438 3.85 -8.83 -42.22
C LEU A 438 4.03 -7.63 -43.17
N GLN A 439 3.96 -6.41 -42.66
CA GLN A 439 4.24 -5.20 -43.42
C GLN A 439 5.74 -5.12 -43.80
N ALA A 440 6.63 -5.47 -42.88
CA ALA A 440 8.07 -5.46 -43.11
C ALA A 440 8.53 -6.51 -44.13
N SER A 441 7.89 -7.69 -44.18
CA SER A 441 8.32 -8.77 -45.08
C SER A 441 7.98 -8.51 -46.57
N ASN A 442 7.07 -7.59 -46.89
CA ASN A 442 6.53 -7.37 -48.25
C ASN A 442 5.98 -8.63 -48.93
N GLU A 443 5.80 -9.73 -48.19
CA GLU A 443 5.29 -11.00 -48.71
C GLU A 443 3.76 -11.00 -48.70
N LYS A 444 3.16 -11.70 -49.67
CA LYS A 444 1.71 -11.91 -49.63
C LYS A 444 1.36 -12.73 -48.37
N PRO A 445 0.35 -12.30 -47.59
CA PRO A 445 -0.01 -13.01 -46.36
C PRO A 445 -0.43 -14.44 -46.67
N THR A 446 0.23 -15.42 -46.06
CA THR A 446 -0.19 -16.82 -46.17
C THR A 446 -1.51 -17.03 -45.44
N ALA A 447 -2.30 -18.03 -45.85
CA ALA A 447 -3.57 -18.36 -45.21
C ALA A 447 -3.40 -18.62 -43.69
N HIS A 448 -2.27 -19.20 -43.29
CA HIS A 448 -1.95 -19.43 -41.88
C HIS A 448 -1.77 -18.12 -41.09
N VAL A 449 -1.07 -17.14 -41.67
CA VAL A 449 -0.85 -15.82 -41.05
C VAL A 449 -2.18 -15.06 -40.94
N ILE A 450 -3.01 -15.08 -41.99
CA ILE A 450 -4.34 -14.47 -41.99
C ILE A 450 -5.19 -15.06 -40.85
N ALA A 451 -5.30 -16.39 -40.76
CA ALA A 451 -6.07 -17.05 -39.71
C ALA A 451 -5.54 -16.75 -38.30
N LYS A 452 -4.22 -16.59 -38.14
CA LYS A 452 -3.61 -16.21 -36.85
C LYS A 452 -3.98 -14.78 -36.46
N ILE A 453 -3.87 -13.83 -37.37
CA ILE A 453 -4.24 -12.41 -37.19
C ILE A 453 -5.73 -12.31 -36.83
N GLU A 454 -6.60 -12.97 -37.59
CA GLU A 454 -8.03 -13.00 -37.33
C GLU A 454 -8.33 -13.54 -35.92
N ARG A 455 -7.73 -14.67 -35.53
CA ARG A 455 -7.93 -15.26 -34.19
C ARG A 455 -7.51 -14.31 -33.07
N LEU A 456 -6.37 -13.62 -33.21
CA LEU A 456 -5.90 -12.67 -32.20
C LEU A 456 -6.87 -11.49 -32.05
N ALA A 457 -7.31 -10.91 -33.18
CA ALA A 457 -8.28 -9.82 -33.18
C ALA A 457 -9.63 -10.24 -32.57
N ARG A 458 -10.15 -11.42 -32.93
CA ARG A 458 -11.41 -11.95 -32.38
C ARG A 458 -11.33 -12.23 -30.88
N ASN A 459 -10.21 -12.77 -30.39
CA ASN A 459 -10.02 -12.97 -28.95
C ASN A 459 -9.92 -11.65 -28.19
N SER A 460 -9.21 -10.65 -28.74
CA SER A 460 -9.17 -9.31 -28.16
C SER A 460 -10.57 -8.70 -28.05
N ILE A 461 -11.36 -8.76 -29.13
CA ILE A 461 -12.76 -8.29 -29.16
C ILE A 461 -13.61 -9.04 -28.13
N LYS A 462 -13.48 -10.37 -28.02
CA LYS A 462 -14.22 -11.20 -27.06
C LYS A 462 -14.02 -10.68 -25.63
N HIS A 463 -12.78 -10.41 -25.22
CA HIS A 463 -12.50 -9.95 -23.87
C HIS A 463 -12.97 -8.51 -23.63
N TYR A 464 -12.82 -7.61 -24.60
CA TYR A 464 -13.44 -6.27 -24.50
C TYR A 464 -14.96 -6.34 -24.39
N GLN A 465 -15.62 -7.25 -25.12
CA GLN A 465 -17.06 -7.48 -24.99
C GLN A 465 -17.42 -8.05 -23.62
N SER A 466 -16.65 -8.97 -23.06
CA SER A 466 -16.84 -9.44 -21.68
C SER A 466 -16.78 -8.29 -20.66
N TYR A 467 -15.82 -7.38 -20.82
CA TYR A 467 -15.75 -6.17 -20.00
C TYR A 467 -16.99 -5.28 -20.17
N LEU A 468 -17.37 -4.94 -21.40
CA LEU A 468 -18.53 -4.07 -21.69
C LEU A 468 -19.84 -4.67 -21.17
N ASN A 469 -20.06 -5.96 -21.39
CA ASN A 469 -21.24 -6.68 -20.89
C ASN A 469 -21.31 -6.72 -19.37
N SER A 470 -20.17 -6.56 -18.69
CA SER A 470 -20.13 -6.47 -17.25
C SER A 470 -20.48 -5.08 -16.73
N LEU A 471 -20.58 -4.04 -17.57
CA LEU A 471 -20.87 -2.66 -17.13
C LEU A 471 -22.37 -2.46 -16.90
N GLU A 472 -22.69 -1.58 -15.95
CA GLU A 472 -24.07 -1.15 -15.69
C GLU A 472 -24.22 0.30 -16.12
N MET A 473 -25.35 0.61 -16.73
CA MET A 473 -25.78 1.97 -17.03
C MET A 473 -26.96 2.32 -16.13
N SER A 474 -26.94 3.49 -15.52
CA SER A 474 -28.07 4.02 -14.78
C SER A 474 -28.98 4.82 -15.71
N LYS A 475 -30.29 4.73 -15.49
CA LYS A 475 -31.26 5.56 -16.22
C LYS A 475 -31.47 6.86 -15.46
N SER A 476 -31.19 7.98 -16.12
CA SER A 476 -31.57 9.29 -15.60
C SER A 476 -33.10 9.43 -15.54
N GLN A 477 -33.59 10.45 -14.82
CA GLN A 477 -35.02 10.79 -14.76
C GLN A 477 -35.62 11.03 -16.16
N ASN A 478 -34.80 11.44 -17.13
CA ASN A 478 -35.20 11.68 -18.51
C ASN A 478 -35.11 10.42 -19.39
N GLY A 479 -34.84 9.24 -18.82
CA GLY A 479 -34.75 7.97 -19.53
C GLY A 479 -33.44 7.76 -20.31
N VAL A 480 -32.51 8.71 -20.27
CA VAL A 480 -31.18 8.57 -20.92
C VAL A 480 -30.30 7.68 -20.04
N GLU A 481 -29.83 6.57 -20.61
CA GLU A 481 -28.87 5.64 -19.99
C GLU A 481 -27.48 6.27 -19.96
N SER A 482 -26.79 6.16 -18.82
CA SER A 482 -25.49 6.77 -18.63
C SER A 482 -24.55 5.89 -17.79
N PHE A 483 -23.26 5.91 -18.13
CA PHE A 483 -22.23 5.30 -17.28
C PHE A 483 -21.93 6.18 -16.07
N SER A 484 -21.47 5.58 -14.97
CA SER A 484 -20.87 6.34 -13.86
C SER A 484 -19.62 7.08 -14.34
N ASP A 485 -19.27 8.18 -13.67
CA ASP A 485 -18.12 9.01 -14.07
C ASP A 485 -16.80 8.24 -14.04
N ASP A 486 -16.67 7.26 -13.13
CA ASP A 486 -15.48 6.42 -12.97
C ASP A 486 -15.31 5.41 -14.13
N LEU A 487 -16.41 4.97 -14.74
CA LEU A 487 -16.41 3.96 -15.81
C LEU A 487 -16.51 4.58 -17.20
N LEU A 488 -16.93 5.85 -17.29
CA LEU A 488 -17.26 6.52 -18.54
C LEU A 488 -16.11 6.48 -19.57
N TYR A 489 -14.91 6.87 -19.15
CA TYR A 489 -13.76 6.90 -20.05
C TYR A 489 -13.44 5.48 -20.56
N SER A 490 -13.28 4.53 -19.65
CA SER A 490 -12.90 3.15 -19.96
C SER A 490 -13.95 2.47 -20.84
N ALA A 491 -15.25 2.73 -20.62
CA ALA A 491 -16.32 2.19 -21.45
C ALA A 491 -16.25 2.69 -22.90
N LEU A 492 -16.21 4.01 -23.10
CA LEU A 492 -16.19 4.60 -24.45
C LEU A 492 -14.88 4.27 -25.19
N TYR A 493 -13.76 4.26 -24.48
CA TYR A 493 -12.47 3.89 -25.03
C TYR A 493 -12.46 2.41 -25.44
N THR A 494 -13.11 1.53 -24.69
CA THR A 494 -13.26 0.12 -25.07
C THR A 494 -14.09 -0.05 -26.35
N TYR A 495 -15.20 0.68 -26.51
CA TYR A 495 -15.95 0.66 -27.79
C TYR A 495 -15.09 1.14 -28.97
N PHE A 496 -14.30 2.19 -28.78
CA PHE A 496 -13.36 2.65 -29.79
C PHE A 496 -12.33 1.57 -30.17
N HIS A 497 -11.77 0.86 -29.19
CA HIS A 497 -10.84 -0.25 -29.45
C HIS A 497 -11.49 -1.42 -30.18
N VAL A 498 -12.72 -1.79 -29.82
CA VAL A 498 -13.49 -2.81 -30.53
C VAL A 498 -13.67 -2.42 -32.00
N GLY A 499 -14.02 -1.16 -32.26
CA GLY A 499 -14.14 -0.62 -33.62
C GLY A 499 -12.83 -0.74 -34.42
N ARG A 500 -11.69 -0.40 -33.80
CA ARG A 500 -10.36 -0.52 -34.43
C ARG A 500 -10.01 -1.97 -34.75
N LEU A 501 -10.31 -2.91 -33.84
CA LEU A 501 -9.97 -4.32 -34.01
C LEU A 501 -10.75 -4.96 -35.16
N TYR A 502 -12.04 -4.65 -35.31
CA TYR A 502 -12.82 -5.14 -36.44
C TYR A 502 -12.23 -4.72 -37.79
N ASN A 503 -11.68 -3.50 -37.88
CA ASN A 503 -10.99 -3.03 -39.09
C ASN A 503 -9.60 -3.67 -39.32
N LYS A 504 -8.98 -4.24 -38.27
CA LYS A 504 -7.70 -4.97 -38.38
C LYS A 504 -7.88 -6.42 -38.83
N ILE A 505 -9.10 -6.97 -38.83
CA ILE A 505 -9.34 -8.36 -39.25
C ILE A 505 -9.11 -8.50 -40.76
N LEU A 506 -8.12 -9.32 -41.12
CA LEU A 506 -7.85 -9.70 -42.51
C LEU A 506 -8.74 -10.89 -42.89
N THR A 507 -9.52 -10.75 -43.95
CA THR A 507 -10.32 -11.85 -44.52
C THR A 507 -10.32 -11.78 -46.05
N PRO A 508 -10.16 -12.92 -46.76
CA PRO A 508 -10.31 -12.96 -48.21
C PRO A 508 -11.78 -12.90 -48.66
N ASP A 509 -12.72 -13.16 -47.75
CA ASP A 509 -14.16 -13.10 -48.04
C ASP A 509 -14.67 -11.65 -47.95
N VAL A 510 -15.17 -11.15 -49.08
CA VAL A 510 -15.74 -9.80 -49.20
C VAL A 510 -16.96 -9.61 -48.31
N GLN A 511 -17.80 -10.63 -48.16
CA GLN A 511 -18.99 -10.56 -47.32
C GLN A 511 -18.59 -10.39 -45.85
N GLN A 512 -17.68 -11.24 -45.38
CA GLN A 512 -17.14 -11.12 -44.02
C GLN A 512 -16.42 -9.79 -43.79
N LYS A 513 -15.75 -9.24 -44.82
CA LYS A 513 -15.11 -7.93 -44.76
C LYS A 513 -16.13 -6.81 -44.58
N ILE A 514 -17.26 -6.86 -45.30
CA ILE A 514 -18.37 -5.90 -45.15
C ILE A 514 -18.95 -6.00 -43.73
N GLU A 515 -19.19 -7.20 -43.22
CA GLU A 515 -19.70 -7.41 -41.86
C GLU A 515 -18.77 -6.88 -40.78
N ASN A 516 -17.47 -7.14 -40.89
CA ASN A 516 -16.47 -6.61 -39.95
C ASN A 516 -16.47 -5.08 -39.97
N MET A 517 -16.52 -4.47 -41.15
CA MET A 517 -16.56 -3.02 -41.28
C MET A 517 -17.86 -2.42 -40.73
N GLN A 518 -19.00 -3.12 -40.87
CA GLN A 518 -20.25 -2.71 -40.24
C GLN A 518 -20.15 -2.76 -38.71
N ASN A 519 -19.62 -3.84 -38.14
CA ASN A 519 -19.39 -3.93 -36.69
C ASN A 519 -18.46 -2.82 -36.18
N SER A 520 -17.48 -2.43 -36.99
CA SER A 520 -16.61 -1.28 -36.69
C SER A 520 -17.40 0.04 -36.64
N VAL A 521 -18.24 0.29 -37.64
CA VAL A 521 -19.14 1.45 -37.68
C VAL A 521 -20.07 1.47 -36.48
N ASP A 522 -20.66 0.34 -36.12
CA ASP A 522 -21.60 0.24 -35.00
C ASP A 522 -20.92 0.60 -33.67
N ALA A 523 -19.69 0.12 -33.45
CA ALA A 523 -18.90 0.43 -32.27
C ALA A 523 -18.54 1.94 -32.17
N TYR A 524 -18.08 2.56 -33.27
CA TYR A 524 -17.82 4.00 -33.27
C TYR A 524 -19.10 4.83 -33.16
N SER A 525 -20.19 4.36 -33.77
CA SER A 525 -21.50 5.01 -33.67
C SER A 525 -22.02 5.02 -32.24
N PHE A 526 -21.76 3.97 -31.46
CA PHE A 526 -22.09 3.99 -30.03
C PHE A 526 -21.39 5.15 -29.31
N VAL A 527 -20.10 5.36 -29.56
CA VAL A 527 -19.32 6.46 -28.95
C VAL A 527 -19.89 7.82 -29.34
N VAL A 528 -20.17 8.04 -30.62
CA VAL A 528 -20.74 9.30 -31.13
C VAL A 528 -22.15 9.54 -30.58
N ASN A 529 -23.01 8.53 -30.63
CA ASN A 529 -24.38 8.60 -30.11
C ASN A 529 -24.40 8.88 -28.61
N TYR A 530 -23.48 8.29 -27.84
CA TYR A 530 -23.34 8.59 -26.42
C TYR A 530 -22.94 10.04 -26.22
N TYR A 531 -21.91 10.52 -26.94
CA TYR A 531 -21.47 11.91 -26.88
C TYR A 531 -22.61 12.91 -27.17
N ASP A 532 -23.41 12.65 -28.20
CA ASP A 532 -24.50 13.55 -28.61
C ASP A 532 -25.67 13.55 -27.62
N LYS A 533 -25.95 12.41 -26.97
CA LYS A 533 -27.02 12.27 -25.95
C LYS A 533 -26.66 12.86 -24.58
N HIS A 534 -25.40 13.21 -24.36
CA HIS A 534 -24.89 13.71 -23.07
C HIS A 534 -24.26 15.11 -23.19
N PRO A 535 -25.03 16.15 -23.55
CA PRO A 535 -24.51 17.52 -23.72
C PRO A 535 -23.79 18.05 -22.46
N GLU A 536 -24.22 17.64 -21.27
CA GLU A 536 -23.61 17.99 -19.99
C GLU A 536 -22.18 17.45 -19.82
N ARG A 537 -21.81 16.40 -20.55
CA ARG A 537 -20.50 15.74 -20.49
C ARG A 537 -19.59 16.07 -21.66
N GLN A 538 -20.11 16.68 -22.72
CA GLN A 538 -19.37 16.93 -23.96
C GLN A 538 -18.05 17.66 -23.73
N LYS A 539 -18.05 18.74 -22.95
CA LYS A 539 -16.82 19.50 -22.64
C LYS A 539 -15.71 18.63 -22.01
N LYS A 540 -16.09 17.64 -21.18
CA LYS A 540 -15.14 16.69 -20.58
C LYS A 540 -14.67 15.64 -21.59
N LEU A 541 -15.51 15.27 -22.55
CA LEU A 541 -15.23 14.25 -23.56
C LEU A 541 -14.45 14.78 -24.77
N GLU A 542 -14.64 16.04 -25.18
CA GLU A 542 -13.99 16.66 -26.34
C GLU A 542 -12.45 16.69 -26.24
N LYS A 543 -11.90 16.62 -25.02
CA LYS A 543 -10.45 16.56 -24.79
C LYS A 543 -9.83 15.24 -25.27
N TYR A 544 -10.63 14.19 -25.46
CA TYR A 544 -10.13 12.89 -25.86
C TYR A 544 -10.14 12.74 -27.38
N GLU A 545 -8.97 12.47 -27.96
CA GLU A 545 -8.78 12.35 -29.39
C GLU A 545 -9.65 11.26 -30.04
N PHE A 546 -9.85 10.13 -29.34
CA PHE A 546 -10.65 9.01 -29.85
C PHE A 546 -12.11 9.39 -30.14
N ILE A 547 -12.66 10.42 -29.50
CA ILE A 547 -14.00 10.93 -29.79
C ILE A 547 -14.05 11.55 -31.19
N LYS A 548 -13.04 12.36 -31.53
CA LYS A 548 -12.92 13.01 -32.85
C LYS A 548 -12.73 11.96 -33.94
N LEU A 549 -11.80 11.03 -33.72
CA LEU A 549 -11.55 9.91 -34.63
C LEU A 549 -12.80 9.06 -34.84
N SER A 550 -13.60 8.80 -33.78
CA SER A 550 -14.86 8.05 -33.93
C SER A 550 -15.85 8.76 -34.86
N LYS A 551 -15.97 10.09 -34.76
CA LYS A 551 -16.82 10.89 -35.68
C LYS A 551 -16.34 10.79 -37.12
N GLU A 552 -15.04 10.86 -37.35
CA GLU A 552 -14.44 10.71 -38.68
C GLU A 552 -14.69 9.30 -39.26
N PHE A 553 -14.49 8.25 -38.46
CA PHE A 553 -14.73 6.88 -38.91
C PHE A 553 -16.20 6.61 -39.24
N VAL A 554 -17.14 7.14 -38.46
CA VAL A 554 -18.58 7.03 -38.75
C VAL A 554 -18.94 7.73 -40.06
N ALA A 555 -18.24 8.81 -40.44
CA ALA A 555 -18.45 9.47 -41.72
C ALA A 555 -17.82 8.73 -42.91
N LEU A 556 -16.66 8.10 -42.73
CA LEU A 556 -15.85 7.54 -43.83
C LEU A 556 -16.10 6.05 -44.11
N LEU A 557 -16.27 5.23 -43.08
CA LEU A 557 -16.38 3.78 -43.24
C LEU A 557 -17.65 3.35 -44.01
N PRO A 558 -18.84 3.94 -43.80
CA PRO A 558 -20.03 3.59 -44.59
C PRO A 558 -19.84 3.78 -46.10
N LEU A 559 -19.15 4.85 -46.51
CA LEU A 559 -18.82 5.10 -47.93
C LEU A 559 -17.94 3.99 -48.50
N THR A 560 -17.05 3.41 -47.67
CA THR A 560 -16.19 2.30 -48.06
C THR A 560 -16.99 1.00 -48.18
N ILE A 561 -17.94 0.76 -47.26
CA ILE A 561 -18.87 -0.38 -47.32
C ILE A 561 -19.69 -0.34 -48.61
N ASP A 562 -20.24 0.82 -48.97
CA ASP A 562 -21.05 0.97 -50.18
C ASP A 562 -20.25 0.69 -51.45
N ARG A 563 -18.98 1.12 -51.50
CA ARG A 563 -18.06 0.78 -52.61
C ARG A 563 -17.80 -0.71 -52.71
N LEU A 564 -17.58 -1.40 -51.58
CA LEU A 564 -17.37 -2.85 -51.57
C LEU A 564 -18.61 -3.61 -52.03
N LYS A 565 -19.81 -3.21 -51.57
CA LYS A 565 -21.08 -3.79 -52.03
C LYS A 565 -21.29 -3.60 -53.53
N GLN A 566 -20.98 -2.41 -54.07
CA GLN A 566 -21.06 -2.15 -55.52
C GLN A 566 -20.07 -3.02 -56.31
N GLN A 567 -18.85 -3.23 -55.81
CA GLN A 567 -17.87 -4.12 -56.44
C GLN A 567 -18.34 -5.57 -56.47
N GLN A 568 -19.03 -6.03 -55.42
CA GLN A 568 -19.59 -7.38 -55.33
C GLN A 568 -20.79 -7.59 -56.26
N ILE A 569 -21.60 -6.56 -56.53
CA ILE A 569 -22.73 -6.62 -57.46
C ILE A 569 -22.25 -6.62 -58.93
N ASN A 570 -21.08 -6.02 -59.20
CA ASN A 570 -20.51 -5.89 -60.53
C ASN A 570 -19.53 -7.02 -60.92
N GLN A 571 -19.31 -8.00 -60.02
CA GLN A 571 -18.57 -9.25 -60.25
C GLN A 571 -19.56 -10.40 -60.41
#